data_AF-A0A9D1S7J6-F1
#
_entry.id   AF-A0A9D1S7J6-F1
#
_cell.length_a   1.000
_cell.length_b   1.000
_cell.length_c   1.000
_cell.angle_alpha   90.00
_cell.angle_beta   90.00
_cell.angle_gamma   90.00
#
_symmetry.space_group_name_H-M   'P 1'
#
loop_
_entity.id
_entity.type
_entity.pdbx_description
1 polymer ?
#
loop_
_entity_poly.entity_id
_entity_poly.type
_entity_poly.pdbx_seq_one_letter_code
_entity_poly.pdbx_strand_id
1 'polypeptide(L)' 'MVKKLLKGVREYKRASIFTMVFAGLEVVMEIVVPFLMASIIDQGIYGGNMNTLLKLGLYMVLCVIIG' A
#
# COMPACT_ATOMS: atom_id res chain seq x y z
N MET A 1 -10.67 21.96 -29.10
CA MET A 1 -10.43 20.49 -29.11
C MET A 1 -10.41 19.89 -27.71
N VAL A 2 -9.60 20.41 -26.77
CA VAL A 2 -9.55 19.96 -25.35
C VAL A 2 -10.93 19.94 -24.66
N LYS A 3 -11.77 20.96 -24.89
CA LYS A 3 -13.16 21.02 -24.36
C LYS A 3 -14.11 19.93 -24.91
N LYS A 4 -13.85 19.38 -26.11
CA LYS A 4 -14.63 18.26 -26.68
C LYS A 4 -14.18 16.92 -26.08
N LEU A 5 -12.88 16.73 -25.87
CA LEU A 5 -12.32 15.54 -25.21
C LEU A 5 -12.76 15.45 -23.74
N LEU A 6 -12.68 16.55 -22.99
CA LEU A 6 -13.16 16.62 -21.60
C LEU A 6 -14.66 16.32 -21.45
N LYS A 7 -15.48 16.51 -22.51
CA LYS A 7 -16.89 16.11 -22.53
C LYS A 7 -17.06 14.58 -22.62
N GLY A 8 -16.17 13.86 -23.28
CA GLY A 8 -16.17 12.39 -23.35
C GLY A 8 -15.63 11.70 -22.09
N VAL A 9 -14.77 12.39 -21.31
CA VAL A 9 -14.25 11.88 -20.02
C VAL A 9 -15.29 11.96 -18.89
N ARG A 10 -16.43 12.66 -19.09
CA ARG A 10 -17.46 12.83 -18.04
C ARG A 10 -18.01 11.51 -17.50
N GLU A 11 -18.13 10.47 -18.33
CA GLU A 11 -18.58 9.15 -17.89
C GLU A 11 -17.51 8.41 -17.06
N TYR A 12 -16.22 8.64 -17.35
CA TYR A 12 -15.11 7.98 -16.66
C TYR A 12 -14.58 8.74 -15.45
N LYS A 13 -15.17 9.89 -15.08
CA LYS A 13 -14.76 10.67 -13.92
C LYS A 13 -14.76 9.85 -12.63
N ARG A 14 -15.74 8.96 -12.45
CA ARG A 14 -15.80 8.08 -11.27
C ARG A 14 -14.63 7.10 -11.27
N ALA A 15 -14.38 6.43 -12.39
CA ALA A 15 -13.26 5.51 -12.55
C ALA A 15 -11.90 6.21 -12.31
N SER A 16 -11.70 7.41 -12.88
CA SER A 16 -10.47 8.20 -12.68
C SER A 16 -10.20 8.56 -11.21
N ILE A 17 -11.25 8.87 -10.44
CA ILE A 17 -11.12 9.17 -9.01
C ILE A 17 -10.74 7.90 -8.25
N PHE A 18 -11.38 6.76 -8.53
CA PHE A 18 -11.00 5.49 -7.92
C PHE A 18 -9.55 5.13 -8.21
N THR A 19 -9.10 5.26 -9.46
CA THR A 19 -7.69 5.01 -9.82
C THR A 19 -6.73 5.88 -9.01
N MET A 20 -7.04 7.17 -8.84
CA MET A 20 -6.21 8.07 -8.04
C MET A 20 -6.20 7.70 -6.55
N VAL A 21 -7.33 7.24 -6.01
CA VAL A 21 -7.42 6.77 -4.62
C VAL A 21 -6.64 5.47 -4.42
N PHE A 22 -6.77 4.49 -5.32
CA PHE A 22 -6.02 3.23 -5.25
C PHE A 22 -4.51 3.47 -5.37
N ALA A 23 -4.07 4.32 -6.31
CA ALA A 23 -2.67 4.68 -6.42
C ALA A 23 -2.14 5.39 -5.16
N GLY A 24 -2.96 6.22 -4.50
CA GLY A 24 -2.60 6.81 -3.22
C GLY A 24 -2.47 5.76 -2.10
N LEU A 25 -3.36 4.77 -2.08
CA LEU A 25 -3.34 3.68 -1.10
C LEU A 25 -2.11 2.78 -1.26
N GLU A 26 -1.73 2.47 -2.50
CA GLU A 26 -0.54 1.70 -2.85
C GLU A 26 0.74 2.39 -2.31
N VAL A 27 0.88 3.70 -2.55
CA VAL A 27 2.01 4.48 -2.02
C VAL A 27 2.04 4.52 -0.50
N VAL A 28 0.89 4.58 0.17
CA VAL A 28 0.82 4.51 1.63
C VAL A 28 1.32 3.15 2.14
N MET A 29 0.93 2.05 1.48
CA MET A 29 1.40 0.71 1.85
C MET A 29 2.91 0.56 1.62
N GLU A 30 3.47 1.09 0.53
CA GLU A 30 4.92 1.10 0.29
C GLU A 30 5.70 1.82 1.40
N ILE A 31 5.14 2.87 1.99
CA ILE A 31 5.75 3.57 3.13
C ILE A 31 5.65 2.72 4.40
N VAL A 32 4.57 1.95 4.60
CA VAL A 32 4.37 1.10 5.79
C VAL A 32 5.29 -0.12 5.80
N VAL A 33 5.63 -0.70 4.64
CA VAL A 33 6.54 -1.86 4.53
C VAL A 33 7.89 -1.65 5.24
N PRO A 34 8.66 -0.55 5.02
CA PRO A 34 9.92 -0.32 5.72
C PRO A 34 9.74 -0.11 7.23
N PHE A 35 8.61 0.45 7.69
CA PHE A 35 8.31 0.52 9.14
C PHE A 35 8.11 -0.88 9.74
N LEU A 36 7.40 -1.77 9.05
CA LEU A 36 7.25 -3.17 9.45
C LEU A 36 8.60 -3.90 9.42
N MET A 37 9.43 -3.62 8.40
CA MET A 37 10.78 -4.20 8.30
C MET A 37 11.68 -3.78 9.47
N ALA A 38 11.66 -2.51 9.85
CA ALA A 38 12.38 -2.03 11.03
C ALA A 38 11.90 -2.75 12.30
N SER A 39 10.58 -2.90 12.45
CA SER A 39 9.99 -3.62 13.59
C SER A 39 10.37 -5.11 13.63
N ILE A 40 10.50 -5.76 12.47
CA ILE A 40 10.99 -7.16 12.35
C ILE A 40 12.43 -7.26 12.85
N ILE A 41 13.29 -6.32 12.47
CA ILE A 41 14.69 -6.30 12.88
C ILE A 41 14.79 -6.08 14.40
N ASP A 42 14.11 -5.07 14.92
CA ASP A 42 14.22 -4.69 16.34
C ASP A 42 13.55 -5.70 17.28
N GLN A 43 12.29 -6.07 17.00
CA GLN A 43 11.48 -6.87 17.92
C GLN A 43 11.57 -8.38 17.62
N GLY A 44 11.83 -8.75 16.37
CA GLY A 44 11.97 -10.13 15.96
C GLY A 44 13.40 -10.64 16.10
N ILE A 45 14.34 -10.02 15.37
CA ILE A 45 15.74 -10.47 15.31
C ILE A 45 16.48 -10.09 16.60
N TYR A 46 16.59 -8.80 16.92
CA TYR A 46 17.30 -8.35 18.13
C TYR A 46 16.56 -8.76 19.42
N GLY A 47 15.22 -8.79 19.39
CA GLY A 47 14.40 -9.28 20.51
C GLY A 47 14.40 -10.80 20.71
N GLY A 48 14.93 -11.58 19.77
CA GLY A 48 15.02 -13.04 19.86
C GLY A 48 13.67 -13.78 19.88
N ASN A 49 12.56 -13.13 19.54
CA ASN A 49 11.23 -13.73 19.60
C ASN A 49 10.76 -14.19 18.21
N MET A 50 10.95 -15.48 17.95
CA MET A 50 10.59 -16.15 16.69
C MET A 50 9.09 -16.00 16.35
N ASN A 51 8.21 -15.94 17.36
CA ASN A 51 6.78 -15.86 17.15
C ASN A 51 6.36 -14.44 16.72
N THR A 52 7.02 -13.42 17.27
CA THR A 52 6.84 -12.02 16.84
C THR A 52 7.37 -11.81 15.43
N LEU A 53 8.53 -12.40 15.11
CA LEU A 53 9.12 -12.37 13.76
C LEU A 53 8.14 -12.95 12.72
N LEU A 54 7.57 -14.13 12.98
CA LEU A 54 6.62 -14.79 12.07
C LEU A 54 5.33 -13.98 11.90
N LYS A 55 4.77 -13.42 12.98
CA LYS A 55 3.57 -12.58 12.90
C LYS A 55 3.82 -11.31 12.08
N LEU A 56 4.91 -10.60 12.35
CA LEU A 56 5.26 -9.38 11.61
C LEU A 56 5.58 -9.67 10.14
N GLY A 57 6.25 -10.78 9.84
CA GLY A 57 6.46 -11.25 8.47
C GLY A 57 5.13 -11.53 7.75
N LEU A 58 4.16 -12.15 8.42
CA LEU A 58 2.83 -12.37 7.86
C LEU A 58 2.10 -11.05 7.57
N TYR A 59 2.17 -10.07 8.48
CA TYR A 59 1.60 -8.74 8.26
C TYR A 59 2.25 -8.00 7.08
N MET A 60 3.55 -8.18 6.88
CA MET A 60 4.26 -7.62 5.72
C MET A 60 3.75 -8.23 4.42
N VAL A 61 3.59 -9.55 4.35
CA VAL A 61 3.02 -10.23 3.17
C VAL A 61 1.61 -9.74 2.87
N LEU A 62 0.77 -9.58 3.91
CA LEU A 62 -0.58 -9.06 3.75
C LEU A 62 -0.59 -7.61 3.24
N CYS A 63 0.32 -6.74 3.71
CA CYS A 63 0.44 -5.38 3.21
C CYS A 63 0.77 -5.34 1.72
N VAL A 64 1.69 -6.19 1.25
CA VAL A 64 2.10 -6.25 -0.17
C VAL A 64 1.01 -6.86 -1.07
N ILE A 65 0.13 -7.69 -0.53
CA ILE A 65 -1.01 -8.25 -1.30
C ILE A 65 -2.17 -7.22 -1.41
N ILE A 66 -2.31 -6.36 -0.41
CA ILE A 66 -3.43 -5.39 -0.31
C ILE A 66 -3.09 -4.05 -0.97
N GLY A 67 -1.85 -3.58 -0.83
CA GLY A 67 -1.32 -2.40 -1.53
C GLY A 67 -1.15 -2.71 -2.99
#